data_AF-A0A7X0F141-F1
#
_entry.id   AF-A0A7X0F141-F1
#
_cell.length_a   1.000
_cell.length_b   1.000
_cell.length_c   1.000
_cell.angle_alpha   90.00
_cell.angle_beta   90.00
_cell.angle_gamma   90.00
#
_symmetry.space_group_name_H-M   'P 1'
#
loop_
_entity.id
_entity.type
_entity.pdbx_description
1 polymer ?
#
loop_
_entity_poly.entity_id
_entity_poly.type
_entity_poly.pdbx_seq_one_letter_code
_entity_poly.pdbx_strand_id
1 'polypeptide(L)' 'MAALLTTSHETVFVKGLHRDHTSRPTQDIEWMISPYVVQVAPRLLWRADEGEWDLLGFEAIDGRHAVLV' A
#
# COMPACT_ATOMS: atom_id res chain seq x y z
N MET A 1 7.56 -1.93 -5.64
CA MET A 1 7.95 -3.03 -4.72
C MET A 1 6.88 -3.20 -3.65
N ALA A 2 6.82 -4.37 -3.02
CA ALA A 2 5.91 -4.60 -1.90
C ALA A 2 6.55 -5.52 -0.85
N ALA A 3 6.18 -5.33 0.42
CA ALA A 3 6.66 -6.13 1.54
C ALA A 3 5.60 -6.18 2.66
N LEU A 4 5.67 -7.21 3.50
CA LEU A 4 5.04 -7.21 4.82
C LEU A 4 6.07 -6.74 5.83
N LEU A 5 5.71 -5.76 6.67
CA LEU A 5 6.53 -5.31 7.79
C LEU A 5 5.85 -5.72 9.09
N THR A 6 6.53 -6.54 9.88
CA THR A 6 6.09 -6.91 11.23
C THR A 6 6.80 -6.04 12.25
N THR A 7 6.02 -5.36 13.08
CA THR A 7 6.47 -4.56 14.21
C THR A 7 6.06 -5.23 15.53
N SER A 8 6.44 -4.66 16.67
CA SER A 8 5.95 -5.11 17.98
C SER A 8 4.44 -4.91 18.19
N HIS A 9 3.79 -4.07 17.37
CA HIS A 9 2.38 -3.72 17.53
C HIS A 9 1.48 -4.41 16.50
N GLU A 10 1.95 -4.49 15.26
CA GLU A 10 1.14 -4.98 14.13
C GLU A 10 2.00 -5.42 12.95
N THR A 11 1.36 -6.13 12.01
CA THR A 11 1.91 -6.38 10.67
C THR A 11 1.15 -5.53 9.66
N VAL A 12 1.89 -4.85 8.78
CA VAL A 12 1.33 -3.99 7.72
C VAL A 12 1.85 -4.42 6.36
N PHE A 13 1.03 -4.27 5.33
CA PHE A 13 1.44 -4.44 3.95
C PHE A 13 1.89 -3.10 3.37
N VAL A 14 3.11 -3.03 2.86
CA VAL A 14 3.70 -1.79 2.34
C VAL A 14 3.94 -1.91 0.85
N LYS A 15 3.42 -0.96 0.08
CA LYS A 15 3.81 -0.71 -1.32
C LYS A 15 4.79 0.44 -1.37
N GLY A 16 5.88 0.27 -2.11
CA GLY A 16 6.91 1.30 -2.25
C GLY A 16 7.31 1.53 -3.71
N LEU A 17 7.55 2.78 -4.04
CA LEU A 17 7.97 3.22 -5.36
C LEU A 17 8.98 4.36 -5.26
N HIS A 18 10.02 4.33 -6.10
CA HIS A 18 10.91 5.48 -6.22
C HIS A 18 10.14 6.68 -6.80
N ARG A 19 10.38 7.89 -6.30
CA ARG A 19 9.57 9.08 -6.66
C ARG A 19 9.64 9.42 -8.15
N ASP A 20 10.76 9.13 -8.79
CA ASP A 20 10.97 9.36 -10.24
C ASP A 20 10.47 8.19 -11.11
N HIS A 21 9.85 7.17 -10.52
CA HIS A 21 9.30 6.07 -11.30
C HIS A 21 8.09 6.53 -12.10
N THR A 22 7.99 6.08 -13.34
CA THR A 22 6.92 6.44 -14.29
C THR A 22 5.50 6.11 -13.81
N SER A 23 5.38 5.23 -12.81
CA SER A 23 4.12 4.79 -12.22
C SER A 23 3.66 5.65 -11.03
N ARG A 24 4.42 6.68 -10.65
CA ARG A 24 4.10 7.56 -9.52
C ARG A 24 2.69 8.16 -9.61
N PRO A 25 2.22 8.67 -10.76
CA PRO A 25 0.85 9.16 -10.86
C PRO A 25 -0.22 8.10 -10.53
N THR A 26 0.05 6.82 -10.80
CA THR A 26 -0.88 5.73 -10.44
C THR A 26 -0.94 5.50 -8.92
N GLN A 27 0.21 5.63 -8.24
CA GLN A 27 0.26 5.52 -6.78
C GLN A 27 -0.42 6.72 -6.08
N ASP A 28 -0.36 7.92 -6.68
CA ASP A 28 -1.11 9.08 -6.20
C ASP A 28 -2.64 8.85 -6.31
N ILE A 29 -3.10 8.26 -7.41
CA ILE A 29 -4.50 7.84 -7.54
C ILE A 29 -4.86 6.83 -6.45
N GLU A 30 -4.04 5.81 -6.22
CA GLU A 30 -4.28 4.81 -5.17
C GLU A 30 -4.40 5.43 -3.77
N TRP A 31 -3.50 6.37 -3.43
CA TRP A 31 -3.60 7.16 -2.20
C TRP A 31 -4.93 7.93 -2.12
N MET A 32 -5.30 8.64 -3.18
CA MET A 32 -6.50 9.47 -3.23
C MET A 32 -7.80 8.67 -3.12
N ILE A 33 -7.88 7.51 -3.78
CA ILE A 33 -9.12 6.73 -3.83
C ILE A 33 -9.31 5.80 -2.63
N SER A 34 -8.23 5.43 -1.93
CA SER A 34 -8.25 4.39 -0.90
C SER A 34 -9.33 4.59 0.18
N PRO A 35 -9.57 5.81 0.71
CA PRO A 35 -10.61 6.03 1.71
C PRO A 35 -12.03 5.66 1.23
N TYR A 36 -12.27 5.64 -0.08
CA TYR A 36 -13.58 5.39 -0.67
C TYR A 36 -13.81 3.92 -1.06
N VAL A 37 -12.80 3.06 -1.00
CA VAL A 37 -12.87 1.66 -1.45
C VAL A 37 -12.66 0.64 -0.33
N VAL A 38 -12.69 1.07 0.93
CA VAL A 38 -12.46 0.22 2.13
C VAL A 38 -13.42 -0.97 2.26
N GLN A 39 -14.53 -1.00 1.51
CA GLN A 39 -15.45 -2.14 1.48
C GLN A 39 -14.94 -3.32 0.64
N VAL A 40 -13.97 -3.08 -0.24
CA VAL A 40 -13.46 -4.07 -1.22
C VAL A 40 -11.94 -4.13 -1.29
N ALA A 41 -11.23 -3.23 -0.60
CA ALA A 41 -9.78 -3.15 -0.57
C ALA A 41 -9.28 -2.93 0.88
N PRO A 42 -8.06 -3.37 1.21
CA PRO A 42 -7.45 -3.08 2.50
C PRO A 42 -7.41 -1.58 2.77
N ARG A 43 -7.71 -1.19 4.01
CA ARG A 43 -7.62 0.19 4.47
C ARG A 43 -6.17 0.67 4.45
N LEU A 44 -5.97 1.82 3.84
CA LEU A 44 -4.71 2.56 3.89
C LEU A 44 -4.57 3.25 5.26
N LEU A 45 -3.45 3.00 5.92
CA LEU A 45 -3.14 3.45 7.26
C LEU A 45 -2.35 4.75 7.24
N TRP A 46 -1.38 4.85 6.32
CA TRP A 46 -0.47 5.98 6.23
C TRP A 46 0.20 6.04 4.85
N ARG A 47 0.76 7.20 4.56
CA ARG A 47 1.69 7.45 3.47
C ARG A 47 2.95 8.08 4.04
N ALA A 48 4.12 7.62 3.58
CA ALA A 48 5.39 8.25 3.86
C ALA A 48 6.07 8.56 2.53
N ASP A 49 6.21 9.84 2.20
CA ASP A 49 6.76 10.29 0.92
C ASP A 49 8.03 11.13 1.08
N GLU A 50 8.67 11.07 2.24
CA GLU A 50 9.94 11.75 2.50
C GLU A 50 11.12 11.01 1.85
N GLY A 51 12.05 11.77 1.27
CA GLY A 51 13.23 11.22 0.59
C GLY A 51 12.93 10.76 -0.84
N GLU A 52 13.59 9.68 -1.26
CA GLU A 52 13.54 9.18 -2.64
C GLU A 52 12.36 8.23 -2.91
N TRP A 53 11.62 7.86 -1.87
CA TRP A 53 10.56 6.84 -1.94
C TRP A 53 9.20 7.40 -1.58
N ASP A 54 8.18 6.87 -2.25
CA ASP A 54 6.77 7.03 -1.92
C ASP A 54 6.24 5.68 -1.43
N LEU A 55 5.89 5.63 -0.15
CA LEU A 55 5.43 4.43 0.54
C LEU A 55 3.96 4.57 0.95
N LEU A 56 3.17 3.54 0.65
CA LEU A 56 1.80 3.37 1.12
C LEU A 56 1.73 2.17 2.05
N GLY A 57 1.27 2.38 3.28
CA GLY A 57 1.07 1.34 4.28
C GLY A 57 -0.40 0.99 4.46
N PHE A 58 -0.75 -0.26 4.21
CA PHE A 58 -2.09 -0.82 4.33
C PHE A 58 -2.17 -1.82 5.49
N GLU A 59 -3.38 -2.07 5.96
CA GLU A 59 -3.63 -3.23 6.82
C GLU A 59 -3.17 -4.52 6.12
N ALA A 60 -2.52 -5.41 6.87
CA ALA A 60 -2.20 -6.74 6.37
C ALA A 60 -3.45 -7.63 6.52
N ILE A 61 -3.93 -8.15 5.40
CA ILE A 61 -5.05 -9.09 5.38
C ILE A 61 -4.50 -10.51 5.41
N ASP A 62 -4.88 -11.28 6.42
CA ASP A 62 -4.68 -12.74 6.43
C ASP A 62 -5.71 -13.38 5.49
N GLY A 63 -5.34 -13.44 4.21
CA GLY A 63 -6.20 -13.90 3.14
C GLY A 63 -5.40 -14.60 2.04
N ARG A 64 -6.12 -15.34 1.19
CA ARG A 64 -5.52 -16.02 0.03
C ARG A 64 -5.64 -15.12 -1.19
N HIS A 65 -4.55 -15.01 -1.97
CA HIS A 65 -4.61 -14.40 -3.29
C HIS A 65 -5.64 -15.14 -4.14
N ALA A 66 -6.62 -14.40 -4.68
CA ALA A 66 -7.59 -14.97 -5.61
C ALA A 66 -6.84 -15.34 -6.91
N VAL A 67 -6.48 -16.61 -7.06
CA VAL A 67 -6.02 -17.16 -8.33
C VAL A 67 -7.25 -17.60 -9.10
N LEU A 68 -7.35 -17.20 -10.38
CA LEU A 68 -8.30 -17.81 -11.30
C LEU A 68 -7.86 -19.28 -11.46
N VAL A 69 -8.71 -20.19 -11.01
CA VAL A 69 -8.61 -21.64 -11.30
C VAL A 69 -9.31 -21.94 -12.62
#